data_AF-A0A3M0T125-F1
#
_entry.id   AF-A0A3M0T125-F1
#
_cell.length_a   1.000
_cell.length_b   1.000
_cell.length_c   1.000
_cell.angle_alpha   90.00
_cell.angle_beta   90.00
_cell.angle_gamma   90.00
#
_symmetry.space_group_name_H-M   'P 1'
#
loop_
_entity.id
_entity.type
_entity.pdbx_description
1 polymer ?
#
loop_
_entity_poly.entity_id
_entity_poly.type
_entity_poly.pdbx_seq_one_letter_code
_entity_poly.pdbx_strand_id
1 'polypeptide(L)'
;MNKLQEIMEWYKLTIESQRVTLKILNFAPEVVPLDSSLAEYTLSQAKRILLKAENELNDLTVLSLVSVFEQSLLDHLKDLSKEAIEKEEKTLSKSVLKYALKNSDRWHFRDVLDIFKSVLNTELVGSVKQVYDYRNWVAHGKKETTSITKIDPELAYNRLNEFLGRLGK
;
A
#
# COMPACT_ATOMS: atom_id res chain seq x y z
N MET A 1 11.46 3.25 -13.00
CA MET A 1 10.52 3.88 -12.06
C MET A 1 10.23 2.85 -10.97
N ASN A 2 10.29 3.21 -9.68
CA ASN A 2 9.89 2.26 -8.63
C ASN A 2 8.38 2.05 -8.75
N LYS A 3 7.88 0.81 -8.71
CA LYS A 3 6.45 0.47 -8.81
C LYS A 3 5.57 1.24 -7.81
N LEU A 4 6.10 1.60 -6.64
CA LEU A 4 5.41 2.47 -5.68
C LEU A 4 5.17 3.88 -6.25
N GLN A 5 6.12 4.42 -7.00
CA GLN A 5 5.98 5.73 -7.64
C GLN A 5 4.93 5.69 -8.75
N GLU A 6 4.89 4.63 -9.56
CA GLU A 6 3.85 4.43 -10.57
C GLU A 6 2.46 4.46 -9.91
N ILE A 7 2.35 3.87 -8.70
CA ILE A 7 1.11 3.91 -7.93
C ILE A 7 0.72 5.35 -7.53
N MET A 8 1.70 6.13 -7.08
CA MET A 8 1.44 7.51 -6.69
C MET A 8 1.09 8.41 -7.87
N GLU A 9 1.64 8.15 -9.05
CA GLU A 9 1.34 8.92 -10.26
C GLU A 9 -0.12 8.76 -10.69
N TRP A 10 -0.65 7.53 -10.74
CA TRP A 10 -2.07 7.33 -11.07
C TRP A 10 -2.99 7.89 -9.98
N TYR A 11 -2.61 7.74 -8.70
CA TYR A 11 -3.38 8.27 -7.59
C TYR A 11 -3.48 9.79 -7.67
N LYS A 12 -2.34 10.49 -7.86
CA LYS A 12 -2.28 11.95 -7.97
C LYS A 12 -3.09 12.46 -9.18
N LEU A 13 -3.01 11.79 -10.32
CA LEU A 13 -3.82 12.17 -11.48
C LEU A 13 -5.32 11.98 -11.22
N THR A 14 -5.71 10.84 -10.63
CA THR A 14 -7.11 10.50 -10.39
C THR A 14 -7.76 11.43 -9.37
N ILE A 15 -7.07 11.70 -8.25
CA ILE A 15 -7.58 12.58 -7.20
C ILE A 15 -7.72 14.03 -7.71
N GLU A 16 -6.79 14.51 -8.53
CA GLU A 16 -6.87 15.85 -9.12
C GLU A 16 -8.03 15.95 -10.12
N SER A 17 -8.22 14.94 -10.99
CA SER A 17 -9.38 14.88 -11.89
C SER A 17 -10.71 14.96 -11.13
N GLN A 18 -10.81 14.23 -10.03
CA GLN A 18 -11.98 14.23 -9.17
C GLN A 18 -12.21 15.58 -8.48
N ARG A 19 -11.15 16.23 -7.99
CA ARG A 19 -11.21 17.57 -7.39
C ARG A 19 -11.61 18.64 -8.39
N VAL A 20 -11.11 18.56 -9.63
CA VAL A 20 -11.54 19.44 -10.73
C VAL A 20 -13.02 19.24 -11.01
N THR A 21 -13.49 18.00 -11.07
CA THR A 21 -14.92 17.68 -11.28
C THR A 21 -15.79 18.25 -10.16
N LEU A 22 -15.35 18.13 -8.90
CA LEU A 22 -16.04 18.70 -7.75
C LEU A 22 -16.07 20.24 -7.80
N LYS A 23 -14.98 20.89 -8.23
CA LYS A 23 -14.93 22.34 -8.45
C LYS A 23 -15.92 22.75 -9.55
N ILE A 24 -15.95 22.06 -10.68
CA ILE A 24 -16.89 22.33 -11.77
C ILE A 24 -18.33 22.25 -11.26
N LEU A 25 -18.70 21.18 -10.56
CA LEU A 25 -20.03 21.04 -9.97
C LEU A 25 -20.39 22.17 -8.98
N ASN A 26 -19.40 22.75 -8.29
CA ASN A 26 -19.64 23.84 -7.34
C ASN A 26 -19.88 25.20 -8.04
N PHE A 27 -19.24 25.45 -9.18
CA PHE A 27 -19.20 26.78 -9.80
C PHE A 27 -19.99 26.88 -11.11
N ALA A 28 -20.08 25.80 -11.88
CA ALA A 28 -20.69 25.76 -13.21
C ALA A 28 -21.30 24.37 -13.48
N PRO A 29 -22.28 23.89 -12.69
CA PRO A 29 -22.86 22.55 -12.84
C PRO A 29 -23.48 22.31 -14.22
N GLU A 30 -23.92 23.36 -14.92
CA GLU A 30 -24.48 23.32 -16.27
C GLU A 30 -23.49 22.86 -17.36
N VAL A 31 -22.18 22.91 -17.08
CA VAL A 31 -21.15 22.45 -18.04
C VAL A 31 -20.87 20.95 -17.92
N VAL A 32 -21.44 20.27 -16.91
CA VAL A 32 -21.31 18.83 -16.76
C VAL A 32 -22.09 18.14 -17.89
N PRO A 33 -21.43 17.28 -18.69
CA PRO A 33 -22.08 16.62 -19.81
C PRO A 33 -23.32 15.82 -19.38
N LEU A 34 -24.40 15.94 -20.15
CA LEU A 34 -25.68 15.25 -19.88
C LEU A 34 -25.58 13.73 -20.03
N ASP A 35 -24.57 13.24 -20.76
CA ASP A 35 -24.24 11.83 -20.92
C ASP A 35 -23.30 11.29 -19.83
N SER A 36 -22.92 12.12 -18.85
CA SER A 36 -22.16 11.67 -17.68
C SER A 36 -23.05 10.92 -16.69
N SER A 37 -22.49 9.93 -15.97
CA SER A 37 -23.17 9.29 -14.85
C SER A 37 -23.53 10.26 -13.72
N LEU A 38 -22.90 11.44 -13.69
CA LEU A 38 -23.21 12.49 -12.73
C LEU A 38 -24.55 13.18 -13.02
N ALA A 39 -25.01 13.18 -14.27
CA ALA A 39 -26.29 13.77 -14.67
C ALA A 39 -27.49 13.03 -14.07
N GLU A 40 -27.32 11.78 -13.64
CA GLU A 40 -28.35 10.99 -12.94
C GLU A 40 -28.58 11.42 -11.49
N TYR A 41 -27.67 12.22 -10.92
CA TYR A 41 -27.70 12.64 -9.53
C TYR A 41 -28.13 14.10 -9.39
N THR A 42 -28.84 14.41 -8.31
CA THR A 42 -28.93 15.80 -7.85
C THR A 42 -27.53 16.32 -7.49
N LEU A 43 -27.32 17.63 -7.57
CA LEU A 43 -26.04 18.26 -7.25
C LEU A 43 -25.49 17.84 -5.87
N SER A 44 -26.37 17.73 -4.86
CA SER A 44 -25.98 17.28 -3.51
C SER A 44 -25.53 15.81 -3.49
N GLN A 45 -26.26 14.93 -4.20
CA GLN A 45 -25.89 13.52 -4.33
C GLN A 45 -24.57 13.33 -5.08
N ALA A 46 -24.36 14.07 -6.19
CA ALA A 46 -23.12 14.03 -6.97
C ALA A 46 -21.92 14.41 -6.10
N LYS A 47 -22.01 15.52 -5.34
CA LYS A 47 -20.95 15.94 -4.40
C LYS A 47 -20.66 14.86 -3.35
N ARG A 48 -21.70 14.28 -2.75
CA ARG A 48 -21.55 13.23 -1.74
C ARG A 48 -20.87 11.98 -2.30
N ILE A 49 -21.25 11.56 -3.51
CA ILE A 49 -20.65 10.40 -4.18
C ILE A 49 -19.18 10.67 -4.52
N LEU A 50 -18.85 11.87 -5.01
CA LEU A 50 -17.46 12.25 -5.26
C LEU A 50 -16.64 12.27 -3.97
N LEU A 51 -17.12 12.87 -2.88
CA LEU A 51 -16.38 12.84 -1.60
C LEU A 51 -16.19 11.42 -1.07
N LYS A 52 -17.19 10.54 -1.26
CA LYS A 52 -17.06 9.12 -0.91
C LYS A 52 -16.01 8.43 -1.79
N ALA A 53 -16.06 8.62 -3.10
CA ALA A 53 -15.11 8.02 -4.04
C ALA A 53 -13.67 8.48 -3.77
N GLU A 54 -13.45 9.72 -3.34
CA GLU A 54 -12.11 10.22 -2.94
C GLU A 54 -11.59 9.45 -1.72
N ASN A 55 -12.44 9.21 -0.71
CA ASN A 55 -12.05 8.41 0.45
C ASN A 55 -11.75 6.95 0.08
N GLU A 56 -12.58 6.32 -0.76
CA GLU A 56 -12.32 4.93 -1.20
C GLU A 56 -11.05 4.85 -2.05
N LEU A 57 -10.79 5.84 -2.90
CA LEU A 57 -9.56 5.94 -3.68
C LEU A 57 -8.33 6.00 -2.78
N ASN A 58 -8.36 6.80 -1.71
CA ASN A 58 -7.27 6.86 -0.73
C ASN A 58 -6.98 5.49 -0.13
N ASP A 59 -8.04 4.80 0.31
CA ASP A 59 -7.91 3.50 0.97
C ASP A 59 -7.37 2.42 0.03
N LEU A 60 -7.89 2.36 -1.20
CA LEU A 60 -7.44 1.42 -2.23
C LEU A 60 -6.01 1.70 -2.70
N THR A 61 -5.58 2.97 -2.67
CA THR A 61 -4.20 3.35 -2.98
C THR A 61 -3.25 2.82 -1.92
N VAL A 62 -3.56 2.98 -0.63
CA VAL A 62 -2.74 2.41 0.46
C VAL A 62 -2.66 0.89 0.34
N LEU A 63 -3.77 0.21 0.04
CA LEU A 63 -3.77 -1.23 -0.21
C LEU A 63 -2.81 -1.61 -1.35
N SER A 64 -2.88 -0.90 -2.48
CA SER A 64 -2.04 -1.16 -3.65
C SER A 64 -0.55 -0.95 -3.36
N LEU A 65 -0.20 0.14 -2.65
CA LEU A 65 1.16 0.43 -2.22
C LEU A 65 1.73 -0.70 -1.35
N VAL A 66 0.96 -1.16 -0.38
CA VAL A 66 1.36 -2.25 0.52
C VAL A 66 1.55 -3.55 -0.24
N SER A 67 0.68 -3.91 -1.18
CA SER A 67 0.84 -5.14 -1.98
C SER A 67 2.13 -5.15 -2.81
N VAL A 68 2.48 -4.02 -3.44
CA VAL A 68 3.75 -3.89 -4.17
C VAL A 68 4.95 -3.96 -3.24
N PHE A 69 4.86 -3.32 -2.07
CA PHE A 69 5.90 -3.37 -1.05
C PHE A 69 6.10 -4.79 -0.51
N GLU A 70 5.02 -5.51 -0.17
CA GLU A 70 5.03 -6.89 0.29
C GLU A 70 5.79 -7.80 -0.68
N GLN A 71 5.42 -7.73 -1.96
CA GLN A 71 6.09 -8.50 -3.01
C GLN A 71 7.57 -8.15 -3.12
N SER A 72 7.90 -6.86 -3.07
CA SER A 72 9.30 -6.38 -3.17
C SER A 72 10.17 -6.88 -2.01
N LEU A 73 9.63 -6.91 -0.78
CA LEU A 73 10.33 -7.46 0.38
C LEU A 73 10.49 -8.98 0.30
N LEU A 74 9.44 -9.70 -0.11
CA LEU A 74 9.52 -11.14 -0.28
C LEU A 74 10.55 -11.53 -1.34
N ASP A 75 10.62 -10.80 -2.45
CA ASP A 75 11.63 -11.01 -3.49
C ASP A 75 13.04 -10.73 -2.97
N HIS A 76 13.22 -9.64 -2.21
CA HIS A 76 14.50 -9.35 -1.57
C HIS A 76 14.96 -10.45 -0.61
N LEU A 77 14.05 -10.96 0.24
CA LEU A 77 14.35 -12.07 1.15
C LEU A 77 14.64 -13.37 0.41
N LYS A 78 13.96 -13.62 -0.71
CA LYS A 78 14.24 -14.78 -1.57
C LYS A 78 15.65 -14.71 -2.15
N ASP A 79 16.08 -13.54 -2.59
CA ASP A 79 17.44 -13.34 -3.10
C ASP A 79 18.50 -13.56 -2.01
N LEU A 80 18.32 -12.93 -0.84
CA LEU A 80 19.21 -13.13 0.32
C LEU A 80 19.29 -14.61 0.75
N SER A 81 18.15 -15.30 0.74
CA SER A 81 18.09 -16.71 1.13
C SER A 81 18.82 -17.60 0.13
N LYS A 82 18.74 -17.32 -1.18
CA LYS A 82 19.47 -18.08 -2.20
C LYS A 82 20.98 -17.95 -2.00
N GLU A 83 21.47 -16.72 -1.82
CA GLU A 83 22.89 -16.48 -1.54
C GLU A 83 23.37 -17.19 -0.26
N ALA A 84 22.55 -17.17 0.80
CA ALA A 84 22.86 -17.88 2.04
C ALA A 84 22.89 -19.40 1.85
N ILE A 85 21.96 -19.97 1.08
CA ILE A 85 21.91 -21.41 0.75
C ILE A 85 23.13 -21.85 -0.06
N GLU A 86 23.64 -21.00 -0.95
CA GLU A 86 24.84 -21.29 -1.75
C GLU A 86 26.10 -21.34 -0.89
N LYS A 87 26.23 -20.40 0.06
CA LYS A 87 27.38 -20.30 0.96
C LYS A 87 27.35 -21.27 2.16
N GLU A 88 26.20 -21.87 2.46
CA GLU A 88 26.05 -22.80 3.59
C GLU A 88 26.58 -24.20 3.25
N GLU A 89 27.55 -24.64 4.06
CA GLU A 89 28.20 -25.95 3.94
C GLU A 89 27.44 -27.06 4.68
N LYS A 90 26.73 -26.72 5.76
CA LYS A 90 26.02 -27.71 6.59
C LYS A 90 24.71 -28.15 5.93
N THR A 91 24.61 -29.43 5.62
CA THR A 91 23.43 -30.06 4.98
C THR A 91 22.11 -29.76 5.70
N LEU A 92 22.10 -29.83 7.04
CA LEU A 92 20.89 -29.56 7.83
C LEU A 92 20.47 -28.10 7.72
N SER A 93 21.39 -27.14 7.94
CA SER A 93 21.14 -25.70 7.80
C SER A 93 20.60 -25.36 6.41
N LYS A 94 21.23 -25.90 5.37
CA LYS A 94 20.80 -25.72 3.98
C LYS A 94 19.38 -26.23 3.73
N SER A 95 19.02 -27.36 4.34
CA SER A 95 17.68 -27.94 4.22
C SER A 95 16.62 -27.11 4.96
N VAL A 96 16.96 -26.57 6.13
CA VAL A 96 16.09 -25.64 6.89
C VAL A 96 15.84 -24.37 6.09
N LEU A 97 16.88 -23.74 5.54
CA LEU A 97 16.75 -22.53 4.71
C LEU A 97 15.88 -22.77 3.47
N LYS A 98 16.09 -23.88 2.76
CA LYS A 98 15.25 -24.28 1.60
C LYS A 98 13.79 -24.50 2.00
N TYR A 99 13.54 -25.14 3.14
CA TYR A 99 12.18 -25.35 3.64
C TYR A 99 11.51 -24.02 3.99
N ALA A 100 12.19 -23.13 4.70
CA ALA A 100 11.68 -21.80 5.03
C ALA A 100 11.31 -21.02 3.75
N LEU A 101 12.22 -20.98 2.78
CA LEU A 101 12.02 -20.30 1.49
C LEU A 101 10.83 -20.87 0.69
N LYS A 102 10.68 -22.20 0.65
CA LYS A 102 9.55 -22.86 -0.03
C LYS A 102 8.19 -22.51 0.59
N ASN A 103 8.17 -22.14 1.87
CA ASN A 103 6.96 -21.83 2.62
C ASN A 103 6.81 -20.32 2.86
N SER A 104 7.51 -19.46 2.11
CA SER A 104 7.47 -18.00 2.30
C SER A 104 6.07 -17.42 2.23
N ASP A 105 5.19 -18.02 1.41
CA ASP A 105 3.82 -17.54 1.20
C ASP A 105 2.92 -17.73 2.43
N ARG A 106 3.38 -18.53 3.41
CA ARG A 106 2.67 -18.75 4.69
C ARG A 106 3.15 -17.82 5.79
N TRP A 107 4.15 -16.99 5.52
CA TRP A 107 4.70 -16.10 6.54
C TRP A 107 3.71 -15.00 6.85
N HIS A 108 3.50 -14.75 8.14
CA HIS A 108 2.74 -13.59 8.56
C HIS A 108 3.60 -12.35 8.32
N PHE A 109 3.13 -11.44 7.46
CA PHE A 109 3.98 -10.35 6.96
C PHE A 109 4.48 -9.41 8.08
N ARG A 110 3.72 -9.27 9.17
CA ARG A 110 4.18 -8.51 10.35
C ARG A 110 5.45 -9.10 10.98
N ASP A 111 5.62 -10.42 10.91
CA ASP A 111 6.79 -11.13 11.44
C ASP A 111 7.95 -11.03 10.45
N VAL A 112 7.66 -11.03 9.16
CA VAL A 112 8.64 -10.74 8.10
C VAL A 112 9.29 -9.37 8.31
N LEU A 113 8.49 -8.35 8.66
CA LEU A 113 9.01 -7.01 8.98
C LEU A 113 9.95 -7.00 10.19
N ASP A 114 9.78 -7.91 11.16
CA ASP A 114 10.65 -7.97 12.34
C ASP A 114 12.06 -8.45 12.03
N ILE A 115 12.25 -9.23 10.96
CA ILE A 115 13.58 -9.68 10.50
C ILE A 115 14.48 -8.46 10.23
N PHE A 116 13.90 -7.39 9.67
CA PHE A 116 14.62 -6.19 9.29
C PHE A 116 15.00 -5.28 10.45
N LYS A 117 14.53 -5.53 11.69
CA LYS A 117 14.98 -4.78 12.87
C LYS A 117 16.47 -4.93 13.18
N SER A 118 17.10 -5.97 12.63
CA SER A 118 18.54 -6.19 12.72
C SER A 118 19.36 -5.18 11.91
N VAL A 119 18.75 -4.54 10.89
CA VAL A 119 19.44 -3.65 9.94
C VAL A 119 18.76 -2.28 9.78
N LEU A 120 17.50 -2.13 10.19
CA LEU A 120 16.73 -0.88 10.14
C LEU A 120 16.35 -0.39 11.54
N ASN A 121 16.12 0.92 11.67
CA ASN A 121 15.57 1.52 12.89
C ASN A 121 14.21 0.89 13.24
N THR A 122 14.02 0.50 14.50
CA THR A 122 12.79 -0.07 15.04
C THR A 122 11.57 0.86 14.86
N GLU A 123 11.76 2.17 14.89
CA GLU A 123 10.73 3.18 14.63
C GLU A 123 10.22 3.10 13.19
N LEU A 124 11.13 2.97 12.21
CA LEU A 124 10.77 2.83 10.79
C LEU A 124 9.99 1.53 10.57
N VAL A 125 10.47 0.41 11.14
CA VAL A 125 9.74 -0.88 11.09
C VAL A 125 8.36 -0.76 11.72
N GLY A 126 8.25 -0.12 12.88
CA GLY A 126 6.97 0.13 13.56
C GLY A 126 6.02 0.99 12.73
N SER A 127 6.54 2.03 12.06
CA SER A 127 5.75 2.92 11.21
C SER A 127 5.17 2.19 9.99
N VAL A 128 5.92 1.26 9.40
CA VAL A 128 5.45 0.43 8.28
C VAL A 128 4.43 -0.60 8.75
N LYS A 129 4.59 -1.16 9.96
CA LYS A 129 3.57 -2.02 10.56
C LYS A 129 2.22 -1.31 10.71
N GLN A 130 2.20 -0.03 11.07
CA GLN A 130 0.96 0.76 11.11
C GLN A 130 0.32 0.89 9.72
N VAL A 131 1.11 1.06 8.66
CA VAL A 131 0.61 1.11 7.27
C VAL A 131 -0.01 -0.24 6.88
N TYR A 132 0.66 -1.35 7.22
CA TYR A 132 0.15 -2.70 7.00
C TYR A 132 -1.15 -2.97 7.78
N ASP A 133 -1.24 -2.54 9.04
CA ASP A 133 -2.44 -2.65 9.86
C ASP A 133 -3.61 -1.86 9.25
N TYR A 134 -3.36 -0.65 8.76
CA TYR A 134 -4.35 0.14 8.03
C TYR A 134 -4.84 -0.59 6.78
N ARG A 135 -3.94 -1.12 5.95
CA ARG A 135 -4.29 -1.91 4.76
C ARG A 135 -5.13 -3.13 5.11
N ASN A 136 -4.82 -3.84 6.19
CA ASN A 136 -5.61 -4.99 6.64
C ASN A 136 -7.01 -4.56 7.08
N TRP A 137 -7.13 -3.47 7.82
CA TRP A 137 -8.42 -2.90 8.19
C TRP A 137 -9.27 -2.53 6.96
N VAL A 138 -8.67 -1.88 5.95
CA VAL A 138 -9.32 -1.59 4.66
C VAL A 138 -9.77 -2.89 3.98
N ALA A 139 -8.87 -3.86 3.83
CA ALA A 139 -9.14 -5.13 3.14
C ALA A 139 -10.24 -5.97 3.83
N HIS A 140 -10.40 -5.83 5.14
CA HIS A 140 -11.43 -6.52 5.93
C HIS A 140 -12.74 -5.73 6.07
N GLY A 141 -12.93 -4.67 5.27
CA GLY A 141 -14.19 -3.93 5.20
C GLY A 141 -14.41 -2.97 6.35
N LYS A 142 -13.32 -2.43 6.94
CA LYS A 142 -13.36 -1.31 7.89
C LYS A 142 -14.17 -1.58 9.17
N LYS A 143 -14.25 -2.85 9.62
CA LYS A 143 -15.03 -3.23 10.82
C LYS A 143 -14.51 -2.53 12.10
N GLU A 144 -15.42 -2.14 12.99
CA GLU A 144 -15.22 -1.23 14.14
C GLU A 144 -14.43 -1.79 15.35
N THR A 145 -13.57 -2.79 15.18
CA THR A 145 -13.00 -3.51 16.34
C THR A 145 -11.60 -3.08 16.75
N THR A 146 -10.96 -2.14 16.04
CA THR A 146 -9.61 -1.68 16.37
C THR A 146 -9.45 -0.18 16.17
N SER A 147 -8.81 0.50 17.13
CA SER A 147 -8.33 1.87 16.97
C SER A 147 -7.20 1.86 15.94
N ILE A 148 -7.55 1.97 14.67
CA ILE A 148 -6.60 2.01 13.56
C ILE A 148 -6.21 3.47 13.32
N THR A 149 -4.90 3.73 13.28
CA THR A 149 -4.40 5.04 12.88
C THR A 149 -4.71 5.26 11.41
N LYS A 150 -5.41 6.35 11.07
CA LYS A 150 -5.69 6.67 9.67
C LYS A 150 -4.38 6.95 8.92
N ILE A 151 -4.19 6.31 7.78
CA ILE A 151 -3.03 6.47 6.92
C ILE A 151 -3.51 6.97 5.55
N ASP A 152 -2.97 8.09 5.08
CA ASP A 152 -3.19 8.56 3.71
C ASP A 152 -2.15 7.99 2.74
N PRO A 153 -2.40 8.03 1.42
CA PRO A 153 -1.49 7.49 0.42
C PRO A 153 -0.08 8.08 0.43
N GLU A 154 0.08 9.37 0.70
CA GLU A 154 1.39 10.02 0.69
C GLU A 154 2.23 9.55 1.88
N LEU A 155 1.62 9.46 3.06
CA LEU A 155 2.24 8.92 4.26
C LEU A 155 2.62 7.44 4.10
N ALA A 156 1.73 6.63 3.51
CA ALA A 156 2.03 5.24 3.19
C ALA A 156 3.22 5.15 2.22
N TYR A 157 3.18 5.88 1.10
CA TYR A 157 4.25 5.91 0.12
C TYR A 157 5.59 6.28 0.75
N ASN A 158 5.65 7.37 1.51
CA ASN A 158 6.88 7.85 2.12
C ASN A 158 7.52 6.80 3.04
N ARG A 159 6.71 6.18 3.92
CA ARG A 159 7.21 5.15 4.85
C ARG A 159 7.69 3.89 4.13
N LEU A 160 6.93 3.41 3.14
CA LEU A 160 7.28 2.21 2.38
C LEU A 160 8.49 2.44 1.47
N ASN A 161 8.55 3.59 0.81
CA ASN A 161 9.66 3.97 -0.05
C ASN A 161 10.94 4.24 0.76
N GLU A 162 10.85 4.85 1.94
CA GLU A 162 12.00 4.97 2.84
C GLU A 162 12.50 3.58 3.25
N PHE A 163 11.60 2.67 3.66
CA PHE A 163 11.96 1.31 4.05
C PHE A 163 12.72 0.59 2.94
N LEU A 164 12.21 0.60 1.70
CA LEU A 164 12.88 -0.01 0.54
C LEU A 164 14.20 0.69 0.21
N GLY A 165 14.24 2.03 0.24
CA GLY A 165 15.44 2.81 -0.03
C GLY A 165 16.58 2.49 0.94
N ARG A 166 16.29 2.22 2.22
CA ARG A 166 17.29 1.77 3.21
C ARG A 166 17.85 0.38 2.90
N LEU A 167 17.14 -0.45 2.15
CA LEU A 167 17.57 -1.76 1.68
C LEU A 167 18.25 -1.71 0.29
N GLY A 168 18.39 -0.52 -0.29
CA GLY A 168 18.90 -0.35 -1.65
C GLY A 168 17.94 -0.87 -2.73
N LYS A 169 16.63 -0.80 -2.47
CA LYS A 169 15.55 -1.26 -3.35
C LYS A 169 14.66 -0.12 -3.84
#